data_AF-A0AAV5Y941-F1
#
_entry.id   AF-A0AAV5Y941-F1
#
_cell.length_a   1.000
_cell.length_b   1.000
_cell.length_c   1.000
_cell.angle_alpha   90.00
_cell.angle_beta   90.00
_cell.angle_gamma   90.00
#
_symmetry.space_group_name_H-M   'P 1'
#
loop_
_entity.id
_entity.type
_entity.pdbx_description
1 polymer ?
#
loop_
_entity_poly.entity_id
_entity_poly.type
_entity_poly.pdbx_seq_one_letter_code
_entity_poly.pdbx_strand_id
1 'polypeptide(L)' 'MKEIDAIFVVTDALGIHRESLVIPLGPATPGRVRRLPSGKLEITVDAARPIDEWVRELPTLIAAAQK' A
#
# COMPACT_ATOMS: atom_id res chain seq x y z
N MET A 1 8.84 -8.44 8.10
CA MET A 1 9.28 -7.03 8.27
C MET A 1 9.66 -6.35 6.96
N LYS A 2 9.99 -7.08 5.88
CA LYS A 2 10.40 -6.47 4.60
C LYS A 2 9.23 -5.86 3.82
N GLU A 3 8.00 -6.37 4.00
CA GLU A 3 6.86 -5.85 3.25
C GLU A 3 6.51 -4.39 3.56
N ILE A 4 6.52 -4.04 4.85
CA ILE A 4 6.18 -2.70 5.32
C ILE A 4 7.22 -1.67 4.82
N ASP A 5 8.50 -2.04 4.84
CA ASP A 5 9.60 -1.20 4.36
C ASP A 5 9.45 -0.89 2.87
N ALA A 6 9.16 -1.91 2.05
CA ALA A 6 8.97 -1.73 0.61
C ALA A 6 7.76 -0.82 0.28
N ILE A 7 6.67 -0.94 1.03
CA ILE A 7 5.52 -0.01 0.90
C ILE A 7 5.96 1.41 1.25
N PHE A 8 6.70 1.57 2.35
CA PHE A 8 7.15 2.90 2.79
C PHE A 8 8.05 3.56 1.77
N VAL A 9 9.00 2.86 1.18
CA VAL A 9 9.88 3.39 0.12
C VAL A 9 9.06 3.95 -1.05
N VAL A 10 8.04 3.22 -1.51
CA VAL A 10 7.18 3.69 -2.61
C VAL A 10 6.33 4.88 -2.18
N THR A 11 5.72 4.83 -1.00
CA THR A 11 4.84 5.90 -0.53
C THR A 11 5.61 7.18 -0.19
N ASP A 12 6.83 7.06 0.32
CA ASP A 12 7.75 8.18 0.60
C ASP A 12 8.14 8.88 -0.70
N ALA A 13 8.48 8.11 -1.74
CA ALA A 13 8.75 8.64 -3.08
C ALA A 13 7.54 9.38 -3.70
N LEU A 14 6.31 9.03 -3.27
CA LEU A 14 5.07 9.71 -3.67
C LEU A 14 4.72 10.90 -2.78
N GLY A 15 5.48 11.18 -1.71
CA GLY A 15 5.20 12.23 -0.74
C GLY A 15 4.05 11.88 0.23
N ILE A 16 3.71 10.60 0.39
CA ILE A 16 2.64 10.13 1.26
C ILE A 16 3.22 9.79 2.63
N HIS A 17 2.78 10.53 3.64
CA HIS A 17 3.21 10.29 5.01
C HIS A 17 2.69 8.95 5.54
N ARG A 18 3.58 8.19 6.18
CA ARG A 18 3.28 6.90 6.83
C ARG A 18 2.10 6.92 7.82
N GLU A 19 1.80 8.06 8.43
CA GLU A 19 0.68 8.23 9.36
C GLU A 19 -0.69 8.24 8.66
N SER A 20 -0.67 8.58 7.36
CA SER A 20 -1.82 8.51 6.47
C SER A 20 -2.01 7.10 5.91
N LEU A 21 -1.12 6.16 6.20
CA LEU A 21 -1.20 4.78 5.73
C LEU A 21 -1.77 3.87 6.81
N VAL A 22 -2.61 2.92 6.38
CA VAL A 22 -3.13 1.84 7.22
C VAL A 22 -2.76 0.53 6.54
N ILE A 23 -1.86 -0.22 7.16
CA ILE A 23 -1.46 -1.55 6.69
C ILE A 23 -2.07 -2.55 7.68
N PRO A 24 -3.04 -3.39 7.26
CA PRO A 24 -3.60 -4.39 8.14
C PRO A 24 -2.51 -5.36 8.61
N LEU A 25 -2.60 -5.80 9.87
CA LEU A 25 -1.62 -6.68 10.53
C LEU A 25 -1.46 -8.06 9.87
N GLY A 26 -2.31 -8.41 8.90
CA GLY A 26 -2.21 -9.63 8.10
C GLY A 26 -2.28 -9.29 6.61
N PRO A 27 -1.40 -9.86 5.78
CA PRO A 27 -1.54 -9.75 4.32
C PRO A 27 -2.84 -10.46 3.92
N ALA A 28 -3.60 -9.86 3.01
CA ALA A 28 -4.88 -10.41 2.56
C ALA A 28 -4.84 -10.64 1.05
N THR A 29 -5.46 -11.73 0.61
CA THR A 29 -5.57 -12.04 -0.81
C THR A 29 -7.01 -11.79 -1.25
N PRO A 30 -7.26 -10.87 -2.20
CA PRO A 30 -6.28 -10.14 -3.02
C PRO A 30 -5.75 -8.85 -2.37
N GLY A 31 -4.51 -8.49 -2.68
CA GLY A 31 -3.91 -7.22 -2.28
C GLY A 31 -4.51 -6.06 -3.04
N ARG A 32 -4.80 -4.97 -2.33
CA ARG A 32 -5.53 -3.82 -2.86
C ARG A 32 -5.16 -2.53 -2.13
N VAL A 33 -5.39 -1.41 -2.80
CA VAL A 33 -5.30 -0.08 -2.21
C VAL A 33 -6.67 0.56 -2.22
N ARG A 34 -7.08 1.15 -1.10
CA ARG A 34 -8.30 1.97 -1.04
C ARG A 34 -8.12 3.18 -0.14
N ARG A 35 -8.90 4.21 -0.41
CA ARG A 35 -9.01 5.35 0.48
C ARG A 35 -10.09 5.09 1.54
N LEU A 36 -9.73 5.28 2.80
CA LEU A 36 -10.64 5.20 3.93
C LEU A 36 -11.44 6.50 4.08
N PRO A 37 -12.66 6.44 4.65
CA PRO A 37 -13.46 7.64 4.95
C PRO A 37 -12.75 8.60 5.91
N SER A 38 -11.79 8.12 6.70
CA SER A 38 -10.94 8.95 7.57
C SER A 38 -9.89 9.77 6.81
N GLY A 39 -9.79 9.64 5.48
CA GLY A 39 -8.80 10.33 4.65
C GLY A 39 -7.47 9.58 4.49
N LYS A 40 -7.31 8.46 5.19
CA LYS A 40 -6.12 7.59 5.12
C LYS A 40 -6.17 6.64 3.92
N LEU A 41 -5.03 6.15 3.47
CA LEU A 41 -4.91 5.09 2.48
C LEU A 41 -4.70 3.74 3.18
N GLU A 42 -5.63 2.82 2.97
CA GLU A 42 -5.45 1.43 3.35
C GLU A 42 -4.72 0.69 2.24
N ILE A 43 -3.57 0.12 2.58
CA ILE A 43 -2.69 -0.62 1.68
C ILE A 43 -2.65 -2.07 2.16
N THR A 44 -3.36 -2.95 1.46
CA THR A 44 -3.39 -4.38 1.75
C THR A 44 -2.42 -5.10 0.83
N VAL A 45 -1.34 -5.65 1.38
CA VAL A 45 -0.36 -6.44 0.63
C VAL A 45 -0.97 -7.76 0.18
N ASP A 46 -0.74 -8.11 -1.08
CA ASP A 46 -1.13 -9.40 -1.62
C ASP A 46 -0.22 -10.51 -1.08
N ALA A 47 -0.78 -11.50 -0.38
CA ALA A 47 -0.02 -12.62 0.16
C ALA A 47 0.32 -13.70 -0.89
N ALA A 48 -0.34 -13.68 -2.04
CA ALA A 48 -0.20 -14.71 -3.08
C ALA A 48 1.01 -14.47 -4.00
N ARG A 49 1.56 -13.25 -4.03
CA ARG A 49 2.73 -12.88 -4.85
C ARG A 49 3.81 -12.16 -4.04
N PRO A 50 5.09 -12.22 -4.46
CA PRO A 50 6.17 -11.54 -3.74
C PRO A 50 5.96 -10.02 -3.72
N ILE A 51 6.27 -9.41 -2.56
CA ILE A 51 6.11 -7.98 -2.33
C ILE A 51 6.83 -7.13 -3.39
N ASP A 52 8.03 -7.54 -3.82
CA ASP A 52 8.84 -6.78 -4.80
C ASP A 52 8.13 -6.59 -6.14
N GLU A 53 7.35 -7.59 -6.57
CA GLU A 53 6.52 -7.46 -7.77
C GLU A 53 5.27 -6.64 -7.49
N TRP A 54 4.62 -6.84 -6.34
CA TRP A 54 3.40 -6.12 -5.98
C TRP A 54 3.62 -4.61 -5.79
N VAL A 55 4.73 -4.20 -5.17
CA VAL A 55 5.05 -2.78 -4.90
C VAL A 55 5.34 -1.99 -6.17
N ARG A 56 5.71 -2.65 -7.28
CA ARG A 56 5.85 -1.98 -8.58
C ARG A 56 4.52 -1.46 -9.11
N GLU A 57 3.41 -2.10 -8.73
CA GLU A 57 2.06 -1.69 -9.13
C GLU A 57 1.40 -0.75 -8.11
N LEU A 58 1.93 -0.71 -6.88
CA LEU A 58 1.44 0.14 -5.79
C LEU A 58 1.24 1.62 -6.16
N PRO A 59 2.16 2.33 -6.85
CA PRO A 59 1.94 3.74 -7.18
C PRO A 59 0.73 3.95 -8.10
N THR A 60 0.51 3.04 -9.05
CA THR A 60 -0.67 3.06 -9.93
C THR A 60 -1.96 2.82 -9.15
N LEU A 61 -1.95 1.85 -8.23
CA LEU A 61 -3.10 1.55 -7.36
C LEU A 61 -3.42 2.73 -6.43
N ILE A 62 -2.41 3.38 -5.86
CA ILE A 62 -2.56 4.57 -5.04
C ILE A 62 -3.14 5.72 -5.87
N ALA A 63 -2.61 5.99 -7.06
CA ALA A 63 -3.14 7.03 -7.94
C ALA A 63 -4.61 6.78 -8.31
N ALA A 64 -4.97 5.52 -8.59
CA ALA A 64 -6.35 5.12 -8.86
C ALA A 64 -7.27 5.29 -7.65
N ALA A 65 -6.78 5.04 -6.43
CA ALA A 65 -7.54 5.21 -5.19
C ALA A 65 -7.65 6.65 -4.69
N GLN A 66 -6.78 7.55 -5.16
CA GLN A 66 -6.81 8.98 -4.85
C GLN A 66 -7.71 9.79 -5.79
N LYS A 67 -8.04 9.24 -6.95
CA LYS A 67 -8.88 9.86 -7.99
C LYS A 67 -10.36 9.75 -7.66
#